data_AF-A0A9N9GSR9-F1
#
_entry.id   AF-A0A9N9GSR9-F1
#
_cell.length_a   1.000
_cell.length_b   1.000
_cell.length_c   1.000
_cell.angle_alpha   90.00
_cell.angle_beta   90.00
_cell.angle_gamma   90.00
#
_symmetry.space_group_name_H-M   'P 1'
#
loop_
_entity.id
_entity.type
_entity.pdbx_description
1 polymer ?
#
loop_
_entity_poly.entity_id
_entity_poly.type
_entity_poly.pdbx_seq_one_letter_code
_entity_poly.pdbx_strand_id
1 'polypeptide(L)'
;MLEPDQSWFFTAWLLGVVALVHLHNAFASIFSQNVQKKDIESKVIKFIFNFSGMLAFICKFASIGTPSNVTSLGCKVILYTASLANFIYGGSLSIFLLRRLKQFKMDYDRLIGLVLVAARMAANITHIVFLGPEAHVIPSPYSFYKTINVCVYNSDAIFRPQLATILADFAIDLYVAARLVPSFRKSGRDANSNHIILSMKRDMVLSLVKTMNLRN
;
A
#
# COMPACT_ATOMS: atom_id res chain seq x y z
N MET A 1 18.50 24.35 -11.60
CA MET A 1 17.78 23.12 -11.95
C MET A 1 18.83 22.17 -12.49
N LEU A 2 19.21 21.13 -11.73
CA LEU A 2 19.87 19.96 -12.34
C LEU A 2 18.99 19.49 -13.48
N GLU A 3 19.59 19.19 -14.63
CA GLU A 3 18.91 18.61 -15.78
C GLU A 3 18.22 17.36 -15.27
N PRO A 4 16.89 17.26 -15.39
CA PRO A 4 16.21 16.04 -14.99
C PRO A 4 16.69 14.91 -15.89
N ASP A 5 17.50 14.01 -15.35
CA ASP A 5 17.80 12.72 -15.99
C ASP A 5 16.47 12.07 -16.39
N GLN A 6 16.45 11.33 -17.51
CA GLN A 6 15.25 10.61 -17.97
C GLN A 6 14.61 9.73 -16.87
N SER A 7 15.42 9.25 -15.92
CA SER A 7 14.99 8.49 -14.74
C SER A 7 14.05 9.30 -13.82
N TRP A 8 14.24 10.62 -13.70
CA TRP A 8 13.42 11.50 -12.88
C TRP A 8 12.01 11.64 -13.45
N PHE A 9 11.89 11.92 -14.75
CA PHE A 9 10.58 12.03 -15.42
C PHE A 9 9.79 10.73 -15.33
N PHE A 10 10.46 9.60 -15.54
CA PHE A 10 9.83 8.29 -15.44
C PHE A 10 9.33 8.01 -14.02
N THR A 11 10.15 8.31 -13.00
CA THR A 11 9.77 8.13 -11.59
C THR A 11 8.60 9.05 -11.21
N ALA A 12 8.66 10.33 -11.60
CA ALA A 12 7.62 11.31 -11.35
C ALA A 12 6.29 10.91 -12.02
N TRP A 13 6.34 10.43 -13.26
CA TRP A 13 5.19 9.91 -13.99
C TRP A 13 4.58 8.68 -13.30
N LEU A 14 5.40 7.71 -12.90
CA LEU A 14 4.95 6.52 -12.17
C LEU A 14 4.24 6.88 -10.86
N LEU A 15 4.82 7.79 -10.06
CA LEU A 15 4.22 8.25 -8.82
C LEU A 15 2.86 8.92 -9.07
N GLY A 16 2.75 9.71 -10.14
CA GLY A 16 1.49 10.33 -10.56
C GLY A 16 0.42 9.29 -10.94
N VAL A 17 0.77 8.29 -11.75
CA VAL A 17 -0.15 7.21 -12.13
C VAL A 17 -0.64 6.44 -10.90
N VAL A 18 0.26 6.08 -9.99
CA VAL A 18 -0.12 5.34 -8.77
C VAL A 18 -1.01 6.19 -7.85
N ALA A 19 -0.73 7.49 -7.72
CA ALA A 19 -1.59 8.40 -6.98
C ALA A 19 -3.01 8.48 -7.57
N LEU A 20 -3.13 8.54 -8.90
CA LEU A 20 -4.43 8.56 -9.60
C LEU A 20 -5.21 7.25 -9.42
N VAL A 21 -4.53 6.10 -9.45
CA VAL A 21 -5.15 4.79 -9.16
C VAL A 21 -5.73 4.78 -7.75
N HIS A 22 -4.98 5.26 -6.76
CA HIS A 22 -5.46 5.38 -5.39
C HIS A 22 -6.63 6.36 -5.26
N LEU A 23 -6.57 7.51 -5.93
CA LEU A 23 -7.67 8.47 -5.96
C LEU A 23 -8.94 7.85 -6.55
N HIS A 24 -8.83 7.18 -7.70
CA HIS A 24 -9.95 6.50 -8.35
C HIS A 24 -10.56 5.43 -7.43
N ASN A 25 -9.72 4.63 -6.77
CA ASN A 25 -10.16 3.60 -5.84
C ASN A 25 -10.80 4.19 -4.56
N ALA A 26 -10.33 5.35 -4.09
CA ALA A 26 -10.96 6.07 -2.99
C ALA A 26 -12.37 6.51 -3.37
N PHE A 27 -12.57 7.12 -4.55
CA PHE A 27 -13.90 7.47 -5.05
C PHE A 27 -14.79 6.25 -5.23
N ALA A 28 -14.29 5.18 -5.86
CA ALA A 28 -15.05 3.94 -6.04
C ALA A 28 -15.51 3.33 -4.71
N SER A 29 -14.74 3.49 -3.64
CA SER A 29 -15.11 3.00 -2.30
C SER A 29 -16.28 3.78 -1.69
N ILE A 30 -16.40 5.08 -1.98
CA ILE A 30 -17.51 5.95 -1.54
C ILE A 30 -18.77 5.67 -2.37
N PHE A 31 -18.64 5.59 -3.69
CA PHE A 31 -19.79 5.48 -4.62
C PHE A 31 -20.38 4.08 -4.75
N SER A 32 -19.88 3.08 -4.01
CA SER A 32 -20.46 1.73 -4.02
C SER A 32 -21.81 1.69 -3.28
N GLN A 33 -22.91 1.74 -4.03
CA GLN A 33 -24.29 1.95 -3.54
C GLN A 33 -24.93 0.75 -2.80
N ASN A 34 -24.36 -0.46 -2.87
CA ASN A 34 -24.88 -1.61 -2.12
C ASN A 34 -24.29 -1.63 -0.71
N VAL A 35 -25.04 -1.18 0.30
CA VAL A 35 -24.55 -1.09 1.69
C VAL A 35 -25.34 -2.02 2.59
N GLN A 36 -24.79 -3.18 2.91
CA GLN A 36 -25.16 -3.87 4.15
C GLN A 36 -24.28 -3.34 5.29
N LYS A 37 -24.77 -3.30 6.53
CA LYS A 37 -24.01 -2.79 7.70
C LYS A 37 -22.62 -3.42 7.86
N LYS A 38 -22.47 -4.70 7.51
CA LYS A 38 -21.19 -5.45 7.54
C LYS A 38 -20.16 -4.96 6.51
N ASP A 39 -20.61 -4.26 5.46
CA ASP A 39 -19.74 -3.73 4.40
C ASP A 39 -19.22 -2.32 4.71
N ILE A 40 -19.85 -1.59 5.64
CA ILE A 40 -19.47 -0.20 5.96
C ILE A 40 -18.05 -0.14 6.50
N GLU A 41 -17.71 -0.94 7.51
CA GLU A 41 -16.37 -0.95 8.09
C GLU A 41 -15.29 -1.34 7.06
N SER A 42 -15.61 -2.26 6.14
CA SER A 42 -14.70 -2.67 5.05
C SER A 42 -14.50 -1.53 4.04
N LYS A 43 -15.56 -0.78 3.72
CA LYS A 43 -15.50 0.40 2.85
C LYS A 43 -14.69 1.53 3.48
N VAL A 44 -14.87 1.81 4.77
CA VAL A 44 -14.10 2.84 5.50
C VAL A 44 -12.61 2.51 5.48
N ILE A 45 -12.22 1.26 5.77
CA ILE A 45 -10.80 0.86 5.72
C ILE A 45 -10.25 0.95 4.29
N LYS A 46 -11.03 0.54 3.27
CA LYS A 46 -10.63 0.71 1.87
C LYS A 46 -10.44 2.18 1.51
N PHE A 47 -11.33 3.06 1.97
CA PHE A 47 -11.21 4.49 1.75
C PHE A 47 -9.93 5.03 2.40
N ILE A 48 -9.69 4.73 3.69
CA ILE A 48 -8.49 5.14 4.43
C ILE A 48 -7.21 4.65 3.73
N PHE A 49 -7.18 3.38 3.31
CA PHE A 49 -6.04 2.82 2.58
C PHE A 49 -5.77 3.55 1.26
N ASN A 50 -6.80 3.82 0.47
CA ASN A 50 -6.61 4.49 -0.81
C ASN A 50 -6.29 5.97 -0.66
N PHE A 51 -6.94 6.67 0.29
CA PHE A 51 -6.66 8.07 0.56
C PHE A 51 -5.25 8.27 1.12
N SER A 52 -4.80 7.43 2.05
CA SER A 52 -3.42 7.46 2.56
C SER A 52 -2.39 7.14 1.48
N GLY A 53 -2.70 6.19 0.58
CA GLY A 53 -1.85 5.91 -0.59
C GLY A 53 -1.69 7.13 -1.48
N MET A 54 -2.80 7.76 -1.88
CA MET A 54 -2.78 8.99 -2.66
C MET A 54 -1.90 10.07 -1.99
N LEU A 55 -2.11 10.34 -0.70
CA LEU A 55 -1.30 11.31 0.05
C LEU A 55 0.20 10.95 0.04
N ALA A 56 0.55 9.69 0.30
CA ALA A 56 1.93 9.22 0.30
C ALA A 56 2.61 9.44 -1.06
N PHE A 57 1.94 9.10 -2.17
CA PHE A 57 2.49 9.28 -3.51
C PHE A 57 2.59 10.75 -3.92
N ILE A 58 1.62 11.60 -3.54
CA ILE A 58 1.71 13.05 -3.73
C ILE A 58 2.88 13.64 -2.95
N CYS A 59 3.06 13.26 -1.68
CA CYS A 59 4.17 13.76 -0.88
C CYS A 59 5.54 13.30 -1.40
N LYS A 60 5.64 12.05 -1.91
CA LYS A 60 6.86 11.58 -2.60
C LYS A 60 7.14 12.36 -3.87
N PHE A 61 6.10 12.62 -4.66
CA PHE A 61 6.22 13.45 -5.86
C PHE A 61 6.72 14.85 -5.51
N ALA A 62 6.13 15.48 -4.49
CA ALA A 62 6.54 16.79 -3.99
C ALA A 62 7.98 16.79 -3.45
N SER A 63 8.41 15.75 -2.73
CA SER A 63 9.78 15.67 -2.21
C SER A 63 10.81 15.55 -3.33
N ILE A 64 10.50 14.83 -4.40
CA ILE A 64 11.36 14.68 -5.59
C ILE A 64 11.38 15.96 -6.44
N GLY A 65 10.29 16.72 -6.44
CA GLY A 65 10.18 18.02 -7.12
C GLY A 65 10.67 19.22 -6.29
N THR A 66 11.33 19.00 -5.15
CA THR A 66 11.78 20.09 -4.27
C THR A 66 12.74 21.03 -5.01
N PRO A 67 12.50 22.37 -4.97
CA PRO A 67 13.36 23.31 -5.67
C PRO A 67 14.76 23.38 -5.04
N SER A 68 15.76 23.73 -5.85
CA SER A 68 17.18 23.78 -5.45
C SER A 68 17.55 24.92 -4.48
N ASN A 69 16.57 25.67 -3.96
CA ASN A 69 16.76 26.80 -3.04
C ASN A 69 15.79 26.68 -1.86
N VAL A 70 15.76 25.50 -1.21
CA VAL A 70 14.87 25.27 -0.07
C VAL A 70 15.53 25.73 1.23
N THR A 71 14.75 26.30 2.14
CA THR A 71 15.24 26.66 3.49
C THR A 71 15.38 25.40 4.35
N SER A 72 16.21 25.44 5.40
CA SER A 72 16.33 24.31 6.35
C SER A 72 14.97 23.87 6.91
N LEU A 73 14.10 24.83 7.25
CA LEU A 73 12.73 24.54 7.68
C LEU A 73 11.90 23.89 6.58
N GLY A 74 11.95 24.41 5.35
CA GLY A 74 11.25 23.82 4.21
C GLY A 74 11.68 22.38 3.95
N CYS A 75 12.96 22.09 4.07
CA CYS A 75 13.49 20.74 3.92
C CYS A 75 12.92 19.77 4.95
N LYS A 76 12.95 20.16 6.23
CA LYS A 76 12.37 19.38 7.32
C LYS A 76 10.89 19.12 7.08
N VAL A 77 10.12 20.14 6.70
CA VAL A 77 8.69 20.01 6.44
C VAL A 77 8.42 19.00 5.32
N ILE A 78 9.08 19.08 4.16
CA ILE A 78 8.73 18.18 3.05
C ILE A 78 9.15 16.74 3.38
N LEU A 79 10.33 16.53 3.98
CA LEU A 79 10.86 15.21 4.25
C LEU A 79 10.14 14.50 5.41
N TYR A 80 9.82 15.22 6.49
CA TYR A 80 8.99 14.66 7.56
C TYR A 80 7.56 14.39 7.09
N THR A 81 6.96 15.28 6.29
CA THR A 81 5.61 15.08 5.77
C THR A 81 5.56 13.86 4.84
N ALA A 82 6.54 13.71 3.94
CA ALA A 82 6.64 12.53 3.08
C ALA A 82 6.85 11.24 3.87
N SER A 83 7.69 11.27 4.90
CA SER A 83 7.92 10.11 5.77
C SER A 83 6.68 9.74 6.59
N LEU A 84 5.96 10.73 7.12
CA LEU A 84 4.72 10.53 7.86
C LEU A 84 3.61 9.99 6.95
N ALA A 85 3.47 10.51 5.73
CA ALA A 85 2.50 10.00 4.77
C ALA A 85 2.79 8.53 4.40
N ASN A 86 4.06 8.17 4.21
CA ASN A 86 4.48 6.77 4.01
C ASN A 86 4.15 5.88 5.20
N PHE A 87 4.37 6.36 6.42
CA PHE A 87 4.01 5.64 7.64
C PHE A 87 2.51 5.37 7.73
N ILE A 88 1.68 6.39 7.50
CA ILE A 88 0.22 6.26 7.51
C ILE A 88 -0.25 5.27 6.43
N TYR A 89 0.32 5.35 5.22
CA TYR A 89 0.02 4.42 4.14
C TYR A 89 0.42 2.97 4.47
N GLY A 90 1.66 2.76 4.95
CA GLY A 90 2.14 1.43 5.33
C GLY A 90 1.34 0.81 6.49
N GLY A 91 0.94 1.63 7.47
CA GLY A 91 0.03 1.22 8.54
C GLY A 91 -1.35 0.84 8.02
N SER A 92 -1.91 1.65 7.11
CA SER A 92 -3.21 1.38 6.49
C SER A 92 -3.20 0.10 5.64
N LEU A 93 -2.12 -0.13 4.88
CA LEU A 93 -1.89 -1.38 4.14
C LEU A 93 -1.86 -2.59 5.08
N SER A 94 -1.11 -2.48 6.17
CA SER A 94 -0.96 -3.53 7.17
C SER A 94 -2.31 -3.90 7.81
N ILE A 95 -3.10 -2.90 8.21
CA ILE A 95 -4.46 -3.10 8.75
C ILE A 95 -5.37 -3.74 7.71
N PHE A 96 -5.30 -3.30 6.46
CA PHE A 96 -6.08 -3.86 5.36
C PHE A 96 -5.76 -5.34 5.12
N LEU A 97 -4.48 -5.69 5.10
CA LEU A 97 -4.00 -7.07 4.95
C LEU A 97 -4.40 -7.95 6.14
N LEU A 98 -4.26 -7.46 7.37
CA LEU A 98 -4.71 -8.18 8.57
C LEU A 98 -6.23 -8.44 8.54
N ARG A 99 -7.03 -7.48 8.08
CA ARG A 99 -8.47 -7.66 7.97
C ARG A 99 -8.83 -8.72 6.92
N ARG A 100 -8.09 -8.79 5.81
CA ARG A 100 -8.23 -9.87 4.82
C ARG A 100 -7.80 -11.22 5.39
N LEU A 101 -6.75 -11.25 6.20
CA LEU A 101 -6.30 -12.46 6.89
C LEU A 101 -7.28 -12.94 7.97
N LYS A 102 -8.01 -12.05 8.64
CA LYS A 102 -9.03 -12.41 9.65
C LYS A 102 -10.19 -13.24 9.08
N GLN A 103 -10.35 -13.31 7.76
CA GLN A 103 -11.29 -14.24 7.12
C GLN A 103 -10.86 -15.71 7.31
N PHE A 104 -9.60 -15.97 7.68
CA PHE A 104 -9.07 -17.28 8.04
C PHE A 104 -9.22 -17.52 9.55
N LYS A 105 -9.90 -18.59 9.94
CA LYS A 105 -10.32 -18.89 11.33
C LYS A 105 -9.20 -19.40 12.26
N MET A 106 -7.93 -19.09 12.01
CA MET A 106 -6.83 -19.58 12.86
C MET A 106 -6.35 -18.50 13.84
N ASP A 107 -6.47 -18.76 15.14
CA ASP A 107 -6.12 -17.80 16.19
C ASP A 107 -4.62 -17.44 16.22
N TYR A 108 -3.75 -18.38 15.85
CA TYR A 108 -2.29 -18.14 15.76
C TYR A 108 -1.92 -17.16 14.64
N ASP A 109 -2.58 -17.22 13.48
CA ASP A 109 -2.31 -16.32 12.35
C ASP A 109 -2.61 -14.86 12.71
N ARG A 110 -3.61 -14.64 13.58
CA ARG A 110 -3.99 -13.32 14.07
C ARG A 110 -2.92 -12.74 14.99
N LEU A 111 -2.36 -13.56 15.88
CA LEU A 111 -1.29 -13.13 16.79
C LEU A 111 0.00 -12.82 16.01
N ILE A 112 0.41 -13.72 15.11
CA ILE A 112 1.62 -13.53 14.28
C ILE A 112 1.47 -12.28 13.41
N GLY A 113 0.30 -12.10 12.78
CA GLY A 113 0.01 -10.89 12.00
C GLY A 113 0.08 -9.62 12.85
N LEU A 114 -0.48 -9.63 14.06
CA LEU A 114 -0.43 -8.47 14.96
C LEU A 114 1.01 -8.12 15.35
N VAL A 115 1.83 -9.13 15.70
CA VAL A 115 3.25 -8.95 16.06
C VAL A 115 4.04 -8.38 14.90
N LEU A 116 3.84 -8.89 13.68
CA LEU A 116 4.49 -8.38 12.48
C LEU A 116 4.15 -6.92 12.21
N VAL A 117 2.87 -6.54 12.32
CA VAL A 117 2.45 -5.15 12.15
C VAL A 117 3.03 -4.25 13.24
N ALA A 118 3.04 -4.69 14.50
CA ALA A 118 3.67 -3.95 15.59
C ALA A 118 5.17 -3.73 15.34
N ALA A 119 5.89 -4.75 14.88
CA ALA A 119 7.31 -4.66 14.54
C ALA A 119 7.57 -3.65 13.41
N ARG A 120 6.74 -3.64 12.36
CA ARG A 120 6.81 -2.64 11.29
C ARG A 120 6.56 -1.23 11.79
N MET A 121 5.56 -1.03 12.65
CA MET A 121 5.28 0.29 13.22
C MET A 121 6.45 0.78 14.06
N ALA A 122 7.04 -0.09 14.89
CA ALA A 122 8.23 0.24 15.67
C ALA A 122 9.41 0.64 14.76
N ALA A 123 9.71 -0.16 13.72
CA ALA A 123 10.79 0.13 12.78
C ALA A 123 10.59 1.47 12.05
N ASN A 124 9.37 1.76 11.58
CA ASN A 124 9.07 3.03 10.92
C ASN A 124 9.13 4.24 11.86
N ILE A 125 8.69 4.09 13.11
CA ILE A 125 8.83 5.15 14.12
C ILE A 125 10.32 5.44 14.35
N THR A 126 11.13 4.40 14.53
CA THR A 126 12.58 4.54 14.65
C THR A 126 13.15 5.26 13.42
N HIS A 127 12.78 4.87 12.21
CA HIS A 127 13.22 5.55 10.98
C HIS A 127 12.85 7.05 10.96
N ILE A 128 11.63 7.41 11.33
CA ILE A 128 11.21 8.83 11.37
C ILE A 128 12.00 9.62 12.42
N VAL A 129 12.24 9.04 13.60
CA VAL A 129 13.00 9.71 14.67
C VAL A 129 14.45 9.99 14.24
N PHE A 130 15.09 9.04 13.55
CA PHE A 130 16.47 9.15 13.09
C PHE A 130 16.62 9.79 11.69
N LEU A 131 15.53 10.27 11.08
CA LEU A 131 15.54 10.83 9.72
C LEU A 131 16.48 12.04 9.58
N GLY A 132 16.55 12.89 10.62
CA GLY A 132 17.42 14.06 10.72
C GLY A 132 17.62 14.85 9.40
N PRO A 133 16.55 15.37 8.77
CA PRO A 133 16.67 16.07 7.50
C PRO A 133 17.37 17.43 7.64
N GLU A 134 18.35 17.69 6.78
CA GLU A 134 19.16 18.90 6.78
C GLU A 134 19.29 19.49 5.37
N ALA A 135 19.43 20.81 5.31
CA ALA A 135 19.70 21.52 4.06
C ALA A 135 21.21 21.72 3.94
N HIS A 136 21.81 21.15 2.90
CA HIS A 136 23.22 21.33 2.59
C HIS A 136 23.41 22.31 1.44
N VAL A 137 24.39 23.19 1.60
CA VAL A 137 24.80 24.14 0.58
C VAL A 137 25.83 23.46 -0.31
N ILE A 138 25.50 23.24 -1.58
CA ILE A 138 26.42 22.67 -2.57
C ILE A 138 26.65 23.65 -3.73
N PRO A 139 27.82 23.59 -4.42
CA PRO A 139 28.04 24.39 -5.62
C PRO A 139 27.05 23.99 -6.71
N SER A 140 26.53 24.96 -7.46
CA SER A 140 25.64 24.72 -8.58
C SER A 140 26.42 24.07 -9.74
N PRO A 141 25.92 22.98 -10.35
CA PRO A 141 26.59 22.33 -11.48
C PRO A 141 26.69 23.22 -12.72
N TYR A 142 25.83 24.25 -12.84
CA TYR A 142 25.83 25.20 -13.98
C TYR A 142 26.65 26.45 -13.75
N SER A 143 27.10 26.71 -12.52
CA SER A 143 27.74 27.98 -12.18
C SER A 143 28.56 27.82 -10.91
N PHE A 144 29.88 27.99 -11.05
CA PHE A 144 30.84 27.88 -9.96
C PHE A 144 30.64 28.93 -8.86
N TYR A 145 30.01 30.07 -9.19
CA TYR A 145 29.76 31.19 -8.27
C TYR A 145 28.37 31.14 -7.60
N LYS A 146 27.53 30.17 -7.95
CA LYS A 146 26.18 30.04 -7.40
C LYS A 146 26.11 28.80 -6.52
N THR A 147 25.70 28.96 -5.27
CA THR A 147 25.37 27.84 -4.39
C THR A 147 23.89 27.51 -4.45
N ILE A 148 23.55 26.24 -4.26
CA ILE A 148 22.18 25.75 -4.14
C ILE A 148 22.01 25.01 -2.82
N ASN A 149 20.82 25.11 -2.24
CA ASN A 149 20.48 24.41 -1.01
C ASN A 149 19.68 23.16 -1.37
N VAL A 150 20.28 22.00 -1.14
CA VAL A 150 19.65 20.71 -1.39
C VAL A 150 19.25 20.04 -0.07
N CYS A 151 18.17 19.28 -0.14
CA CYS A 151 17.74 18.43 0.95
C CYS A 151 18.54 17.13 0.97
N VAL A 152 19.18 16.84 2.10
CA VAL A 152 19.85 15.57 2.33
C VAL A 152 19.47 14.98 3.68
N TYR A 153 19.62 13.67 3.78
CA TYR A 153 19.50 12.94 5.03
C TYR A 153 20.89 12.69 5.59
N ASN A 154 20.98 12.58 6.91
CA ASN A 154 22.18 12.05 7.53
C ASN A 154 22.27 10.53 7.26
N SER A 155 23.05 10.15 6.24
CA SER A 155 23.22 8.78 5.77
C SER A 155 23.68 7.81 6.87
N ASP A 156 24.54 8.26 7.78
CA ASP A 156 25.10 7.41 8.84
C ASP A 156 24.06 7.08 9.91
N ALA A 157 23.20 8.06 10.24
CA ALA A 157 22.13 7.90 11.21
C ALA A 157 20.95 7.09 10.66
N ILE A 158 20.64 7.21 9.36
CA ILE A 158 19.45 6.62 8.74
C ILE A 158 19.67 5.19 8.22
N PHE A 159 20.90 4.78 7.91
CA PHE A 159 21.16 3.50 7.24
C PHE A 159 20.61 2.30 8.02
N ARG A 160 20.89 2.22 9.32
CA ARG A 160 20.43 1.12 10.19
C ARG A 160 18.90 1.05 10.31
N PRO A 161 18.19 2.13 10.67
CA PRO A 161 16.73 2.08 10.77
C PRO A 161 16.05 1.89 9.41
N GLN A 162 16.64 2.38 8.32
CA GLN A 162 16.15 2.12 6.97
C GLN A 162 16.23 0.63 6.63
N LEU A 163 17.36 -0.02 6.91
CA LEU A 163 17.52 -1.46 6.70
C LEU A 163 16.51 -2.27 7.52
N ALA A 164 16.32 -1.93 8.80
CA ALA A 164 15.34 -2.56 9.66
C ALA A 164 13.90 -2.44 9.09
N THR A 165 13.57 -1.28 8.53
CA THR A 165 12.26 -1.03 7.91
C THR A 165 12.07 -1.87 6.65
N ILE A 166 13.09 -1.96 5.78
CA ILE A 166 13.04 -2.78 4.56
C ILE A 166 12.89 -4.27 4.92
N LEU A 167 13.62 -4.76 5.91
CA LEU A 167 13.52 -6.15 6.36
C LEU A 167 12.14 -6.46 6.97
N ALA A 168 11.59 -5.55 7.77
CA ALA A 168 10.25 -5.70 8.33
C ALA A 168 9.17 -5.73 7.24
N ASP A 169 9.27 -4.84 6.26
CA ASP A 169 8.35 -4.78 5.12
C ASP A 169 8.42 -6.07 4.28
N PHE A 170 9.63 -6.54 3.95
CA PHE A 170 9.83 -7.79 3.23
C PHE A 170 9.29 -9.02 3.99
N ALA A 171 9.52 -9.09 5.30
CA ALA A 171 9.01 -10.19 6.13
C ALA A 171 7.48 -10.23 6.15
N ILE A 172 6.83 -9.06 6.22
CA ILE A 172 5.36 -8.96 6.16
C ILE A 172 4.85 -9.40 4.79
N ASP A 173 5.42 -8.88 3.71
CA ASP A 173 4.98 -9.19 2.36
C ASP A 173 5.15 -10.68 2.06
N LEU A 174 6.26 -11.28 2.48
CA LEU A 174 6.51 -12.71 2.36
C LEU A 174 5.51 -13.54 3.17
N TYR A 175 5.25 -13.17 4.42
CA TYR A 175 4.27 -13.86 5.28
C TYR A 175 2.85 -13.80 4.67
N VAL A 176 2.43 -12.60 4.24
CA VAL A 176 1.13 -12.36 3.62
C VAL A 176 1.00 -13.16 2.30
N ALA A 177 2.02 -13.13 1.44
CA ALA A 177 2.04 -13.89 0.19
C ALA A 177 1.97 -15.40 0.44
N ALA A 178 2.78 -15.91 1.37
CA ALA A 178 2.79 -17.32 1.74
C ALA A 178 1.42 -17.81 2.24
N ARG A 179 0.64 -16.96 2.91
CA ARG A 179 -0.70 -17.32 3.41
C ARG A 179 -1.81 -17.15 2.37
N LEU A 180 -1.71 -16.15 1.50
CA LEU A 180 -2.71 -15.89 0.45
C LEU A 180 -2.64 -16.91 -0.70
N VAL A 181 -1.45 -17.31 -1.15
CA VAL A 181 -1.27 -18.20 -2.31
C VAL A 181 -1.99 -19.57 -2.15
N PRO A 182 -1.87 -20.28 -1.01
CA PRO A 182 -2.61 -21.52 -0.79
C PRO A 182 -4.13 -21.32 -0.77
N SER A 183 -4.62 -20.17 -0.30
CA SER A 183 -6.04 -19.86 -0.27
C SER A 183 -6.64 -19.72 -1.67
N PHE A 184 -5.92 -19.09 -2.60
CA PHE A 184 -6.38 -18.98 -3.99
C PHE A 184 -6.41 -20.35 -4.68
N ARG A 185 -5.41 -21.21 -4.41
CA ARG A 185 -5.40 -22.60 -4.92
C ARG A 185 -6.55 -23.44 -4.38
N LYS A 186 -6.90 -23.29 -3.10
CA LYS A 186 -8.02 -24.02 -2.48
C LYS A 186 -9.38 -23.51 -2.99
N SER A 187 -9.56 -22.19 -3.07
CA SER A 187 -10.78 -21.59 -3.63
C SER A 187 -10.98 -21.92 -5.11
N GLY A 188 -9.91 -22.02 -5.91
CA GLY A 188 -10.01 -22.45 -7.32
C GLY A 188 -10.36 -23.94 -7.46
N ARG A 189 -9.90 -24.78 -6.53
CA ARG A 189 -10.24 -26.21 -6.47
C ARG A 189 -11.69 -26.45 -5.98
N ASP A 190 -12.16 -25.66 -5.02
CA ASP A 190 -13.54 -25.70 -4.51
C ASP A 190 -14.54 -25.07 -5.51
N ALA A 191 -14.15 -24.04 -6.26
CA ALA A 191 -14.96 -23.51 -7.36
C ALA A 191 -15.15 -24.55 -8.47
N ASN A 192 -14.11 -25.34 -8.78
CA ASN A 192 -14.22 -26.43 -9.75
C ASN A 192 -15.07 -27.60 -9.22
N SER A 193 -15.06 -27.85 -7.89
CA SER A 193 -15.93 -28.86 -7.27
C SER A 193 -17.41 -28.41 -7.20
N ASN A 194 -17.67 -27.13 -6.93
CA ASN A 194 -19.03 -26.61 -6.85
C ASN A 194 -19.67 -26.38 -8.22
N HIS A 195 -18.89 -26.10 -9.27
CA HIS A 195 -19.45 -25.95 -10.62
C HIS A 195 -19.89 -27.30 -11.22
N ILE A 196 -19.22 -28.41 -10.87
CA ILE A 196 -19.60 -29.77 -11.29
C ILE A 196 -20.84 -30.27 -10.51
N ILE A 197 -20.95 -29.96 -9.21
CA ILE A 197 -22.11 -30.37 -8.39
C ILE A 197 -23.36 -29.52 -8.70
N LEU A 198 -23.21 -28.23 -9.02
CA LEU A 198 -24.34 -27.37 -9.44
C LEU A 198 -24.80 -27.65 -10.88
N SER A 199 -23.92 -28.06 -11.80
CA SER A 199 -24.34 -28.48 -13.15
C SER A 199 -25.05 -29.84 -13.13
N MET A 200 -24.56 -30.81 -12.36
CA MET A 200 -25.23 -32.12 -12.23
C MET A 200 -26.60 -32.05 -11.52
N LYS A 201 -26.76 -31.19 -10.49
CA LYS A 201 -28.07 -30.99 -9.85
C LYS A 201 -29.08 -30.28 -10.77
N ARG A 202 -28.63 -29.36 -11.62
CA ARG A 202 -29.52 -28.65 -12.56
C ARG A 202 -30.02 -29.58 -13.66
N ASP A 203 -29.18 -30.48 -14.17
CA ASP A 203 -29.57 -31.45 -15.19
C ASP A 203 -30.46 -32.58 -14.65
N MET A 204 -30.24 -33.04 -13.41
CA MET A 204 -31.10 -34.03 -12.76
C MET A 204 -32.50 -33.47 -12.42
N VAL A 205 -32.58 -32.21 -11.99
CA VAL A 205 -33.87 -31.53 -11.73
C VAL A 205 -34.61 -31.23 -13.04
N LEU A 206 -33.91 -30.82 -14.11
CA LEU A 206 -34.53 -30.64 -15.43
C LEU A 206 -35.01 -31.97 -16.05
N SER A 207 -34.32 -33.08 -15.80
CA SER A 207 -34.75 -34.42 -16.22
C SER A 207 -36.01 -34.87 -15.47
N LEU A 208 -36.06 -34.68 -14.14
CA LEU A 208 -37.23 -35.00 -13.32
C LEU A 208 -38.46 -34.16 -13.69
N VAL A 209 -38.28 -32.86 -13.94
CA VAL A 209 -39.36 -31.96 -14.36
C VAL A 209 -39.88 -32.32 -15.76
N LYS A 210 -39.02 -32.73 -16.70
CA LYS A 210 -39.46 -33.23 -18.02
C LYS A 210 -40.22 -34.54 -17.95
N THR A 211 -39.84 -35.47 -17.05
CA THR A 211 -40.58 -36.74 -16.87
C THR A 211 -41.91 -36.58 -16.17
N MET A 212 -42.08 -35.55 -15.34
CA MET A 212 -43.36 -35.25 -14.67
C MET A 212 -44.35 -34.49 -15.56
N ASN A 213 -43.88 -33.79 -16.59
CA ASN A 213 -44.74 -33.01 -17.49
C ASN A 213 -45.19 -33.79 -18.76
N LEU A 214 -44.81 -35.06 -18.88
CA LEU A 214 -45.23 -35.97 -19.96
C LEU A 214 -46.25 -37.03 -19.51
N ARG A 215 -46.83 -36.86 -18.31
CA ARG A 215 -47.81 -37.80 -17.72
C ARG A 215 -49.18 -37.19 -17.42
N ASN A 216 -49.46 -36.00 -17.94
CA ASN A 216 -50.80 -35.40 -17.98
C ASN A 216 -51.21 -35.16 -19.43
#